data_AF-A0A523PTM9-F1
#
_entry.id   AF-A0A523PTM9-F1
#
_cell.length_a   1.000
_cell.length_b   1.000
_cell.length_c   1.000
_cell.angle_alpha   90.00
_cell.angle_beta   90.00
_cell.angle_gamma   90.00
#
_symmetry.space_group_name_H-M   'P 1'
#
loop_
_entity.id
_entity.type
_entity.pdbx_description
1 polymer ?
#
loop_
_entity_poly.entity_id
_entity_poly.type
_entity_poly.pdbx_seq_one_letter_code
_entity_poly.pdbx_strand_id
1 'polypeptide(L)'
;MKELTIALLMWISSHTPMTYDGSHFPNVVTVPHERLVRILYKGDLPQGLDPEIVSVAGLYNFRDGNIYLLEDEDLTTIEGQAVLIHELVHYLQYYHGIDKQVECMRELESAAYAAQAEFLAQHDQEAPFNDMHVLLVSACRQ
;
A
#
# COMPACT_ATOMS: atom_id res chain seq x y z
N MET A 1 -16.85 -4.08 -0.58
CA MET A 1 -15.54 -3.74 0.02
C MET A 1 -15.03 -4.78 1.00
N LYS A 2 -15.73 -5.04 2.12
CA LYS A 2 -15.26 -5.96 3.16
C LYS A 2 -14.85 -7.35 2.66
N GLU A 3 -15.66 -7.97 1.80
CA GLU A 3 -15.39 -9.31 1.24
C GLU A 3 -14.11 -9.35 0.41
N LEU A 4 -13.90 -8.35 -0.47
CA LEU A 4 -12.67 -8.22 -1.26
C LEU A 4 -11.45 -8.08 -0.37
N THR A 5 -11.48 -7.18 0.62
CA THR A 5 -10.36 -6.99 1.55
C THR A 5 -10.03 -8.28 2.31
N ILE A 6 -11.04 -9.06 2.74
CA ILE A 6 -10.81 -10.37 3.37
C ILE A 6 -10.14 -11.32 2.39
N ALA A 7 -10.63 -11.41 1.15
CA ALA A 7 -10.04 -12.29 0.13
C ALA A 7 -8.57 -11.93 -0.13
N LEU A 8 -8.24 -10.64 -0.24
CA LEU A 8 -6.87 -10.18 -0.45
C LEU A 8 -5.98 -10.41 0.78
N LEU A 9 -6.47 -10.19 2.01
CA LEU A 9 -5.73 -10.53 3.24
C LEU A 9 -5.42 -12.03 3.34
N MET A 10 -6.36 -12.89 2.94
CA MET A 10 -6.14 -14.34 2.87
C MET A 10 -5.13 -14.69 1.79
N TRP A 11 -5.19 -14.03 0.63
CA TRP A 11 -4.18 -14.19 -0.42
C TRP A 11 -2.78 -13.79 0.07
N ILE A 12 -2.63 -12.66 0.77
CA ILE A 12 -1.35 -12.24 1.36
C ILE A 12 -0.86 -13.29 2.37
N SER A 13 -1.76 -13.85 3.18
CA SER A 13 -1.45 -14.88 4.16
C SER A 13 -0.99 -16.21 3.54
N SER A 14 -1.36 -16.51 2.29
CA SER A 14 -0.93 -17.72 1.59
C SER A 14 0.34 -17.54 0.74
N HIS A 15 0.73 -16.29 0.44
CA HIS A 15 1.87 -15.98 -0.44
C HIS A 15 3.02 -15.28 0.28
N THR A 16 2.80 -14.79 1.50
CA THR A 16 3.82 -14.09 2.29
C THR A 16 3.91 -14.66 3.71
N PRO A 17 4.99 -14.38 4.46
CA PRO A 17 5.07 -14.73 5.89
C PRO A 17 4.08 -13.96 6.78
N MET A 18 3.41 -12.92 6.27
CA MET A 18 2.49 -12.09 7.04
C MET A 18 1.10 -12.71 7.05
N THR A 19 0.60 -13.05 8.24
CA THR A 19 -0.70 -13.74 8.41
C THR A 19 -1.78 -12.80 8.93
N TYR A 20 -3.02 -13.02 8.48
CA TYR A 20 -4.20 -12.38 9.03
C TYR A 20 -5.02 -13.36 9.88
N ASP A 21 -5.24 -13.04 11.16
CA ASP A 21 -5.93 -13.91 12.13
C ASP A 21 -7.44 -13.66 12.26
N GLY A 22 -7.99 -12.71 11.50
CA GLY A 22 -9.40 -12.35 11.53
C GLY A 22 -9.83 -11.42 12.67
N SER A 23 -8.90 -10.99 13.55
CA SER A 23 -9.24 -10.23 14.75
C SER A 23 -9.33 -8.72 14.53
N HIS A 24 -8.50 -8.15 13.65
CA HIS A 24 -8.42 -6.72 13.39
C HIS A 24 -8.58 -6.44 11.89
N PHE A 25 -9.70 -5.83 11.52
CA PHE A 25 -9.99 -5.55 10.11
C PHE A 25 -9.67 -4.07 9.79
N PRO A 26 -8.82 -3.79 8.78
CA PRO A 26 -8.49 -2.41 8.42
C PRO A 26 -9.72 -1.72 7.82
N ASN A 27 -9.87 -0.44 8.13
CA ASN A 27 -10.89 0.39 7.50
C ASN A 27 -10.35 0.94 6.18
N VAL A 28 -10.99 0.59 5.06
CA VAL A 28 -10.63 1.03 3.71
C VAL A 28 -11.57 2.15 3.28
N VAL A 29 -11.01 3.31 2.95
CA VAL A 29 -11.76 4.54 2.64
C VAL A 29 -11.23 5.13 1.33
N THR A 30 -12.13 5.46 0.41
CA THR A 30 -11.78 6.24 -0.78
C THR A 30 -11.81 7.73 -0.48
N VAL A 31 -10.86 8.48 -1.03
CA VAL A 31 -10.75 9.93 -0.87
C VAL A 31 -10.32 10.61 -2.18
N PRO A 32 -10.72 11.87 -2.41
CA PRO A 32 -10.23 12.66 -3.54
C PRO A 32 -8.71 12.81 -3.52
N HIS A 33 -8.11 12.99 -4.71
CA HIS A 33 -6.66 13.11 -4.89
C HIS A 33 -6.00 14.14 -3.95
N GLU A 34 -6.54 15.35 -3.91
CA GLU A 34 -6.03 16.42 -3.05
C GLU A 34 -6.00 16.00 -1.56
N ARG A 35 -7.02 15.27 -1.12
CA ARG A 35 -7.11 14.78 0.25
C ARG A 35 -6.10 13.68 0.51
N LEU A 36 -5.90 12.75 -0.43
CA LEU A 36 -4.91 11.68 -0.32
C LEU A 36 -3.49 12.27 -0.18
N VAL A 37 -3.15 13.23 -1.04
CA VAL A 37 -1.86 13.94 -0.99
C VAL A 37 -1.68 14.69 0.34
N ARG A 38 -2.72 15.35 0.85
CA ARG A 38 -2.66 15.99 2.18
C ARG A 38 -2.43 14.98 3.30
N ILE A 39 -3.03 13.79 3.25
CA ILE A 39 -2.80 12.74 4.26
C ILE A 39 -1.35 12.25 4.18
N LEU A 40 -0.83 12.00 2.97
CA LEU A 40 0.55 11.58 2.71
C LEU A 40 1.56 12.54 3.36
N TYR A 41 1.34 13.84 3.18
CA TYR A 41 2.20 14.90 3.75
C TYR A 41 1.78 15.35 5.16
N LYS A 42 0.87 14.62 5.84
CA LYS A 42 0.41 14.92 7.21
C LYS A 42 -0.15 16.35 7.36
N GLY A 43 -0.71 16.91 6.30
CA GLY A 43 -1.20 18.28 6.22
C GLY A 43 -0.15 19.33 5.82
N ASP A 44 1.13 19.01 5.92
CA ASP A 44 2.25 19.92 5.66
C ASP A 44 2.82 19.70 4.26
N LEU A 45 2.08 20.16 3.24
CA LEU A 45 2.54 20.10 1.85
C LEU A 45 3.84 20.90 1.69
N PRO A 46 4.91 20.30 1.11
CA PRO A 46 6.15 21.01 0.82
C PRO A 46 5.90 22.27 -0.01
N GLN A 47 6.58 23.37 0.33
CA GLN A 47 6.43 24.62 -0.40
C GLN A 47 6.83 24.45 -1.87
N GLY A 48 5.92 24.82 -2.78
CA GLY A 48 6.14 24.69 -4.24
C GLY A 48 5.82 23.31 -4.81
N LEU A 49 5.35 22.36 -4.00
CA LEU A 49 4.78 21.12 -4.50
C LEU A 49 3.37 21.38 -5.01
N ASP A 50 3.12 21.04 -6.28
CA ASP A 50 1.79 20.96 -6.84
C ASP A 50 1.16 19.60 -6.45
N PRO A 51 0.04 19.55 -5.72
CA PRO A 51 -0.61 18.27 -5.39
C PRO A 51 -1.03 17.47 -6.63
N GLU A 52 -1.33 18.12 -7.74
CA GLU A 52 -1.79 17.44 -8.97
C GLU A 52 -0.71 16.59 -9.63
N ILE A 53 0.58 16.89 -9.39
CA ILE A 53 1.70 16.12 -9.96
C ILE A 53 2.15 14.96 -9.07
N VAL A 54 1.64 14.87 -7.83
CA VAL A 54 1.98 13.78 -6.91
C VAL A 54 1.21 12.55 -7.34
N SER A 55 1.90 11.50 -7.79
CA SER A 55 1.26 10.23 -8.11
C SER A 55 1.13 9.35 -6.86
N VAL A 56 -0.09 9.15 -6.37
CA VAL A 56 -0.39 8.26 -5.25
C VAL A 56 -1.78 7.62 -5.45
N ALA A 57 -1.83 6.29 -5.45
CA ALA A 57 -3.06 5.51 -5.65
C ALA A 57 -3.65 5.00 -4.33
N GLY A 58 -2.79 4.75 -3.35
CA GLY A 58 -3.14 4.25 -2.02
C GLY A 58 -2.18 4.76 -0.95
N LEU A 59 -2.63 4.67 0.30
CA LEU A 59 -1.83 4.94 1.49
C LEU A 59 -2.41 4.25 2.72
N TYR A 60 -1.64 3.35 3.31
CA TYR A 60 -1.83 2.92 4.70
C TYR A 60 -1.31 3.99 5.66
N ASN A 61 -2.21 4.58 6.45
CA ASN A 61 -1.85 5.55 7.47
C ASN A 61 -1.72 4.88 8.84
N PHE A 62 -0.48 4.59 9.25
CA PHE A 62 -0.20 3.97 10.55
C PHE A 62 -0.67 4.78 11.77
N ARG A 63 -0.97 6.08 11.62
CA ARG A 63 -1.41 6.93 12.75
C ARG A 63 -2.84 6.64 13.18
N ASP A 64 -3.72 6.35 12.22
CA ASP A 64 -5.13 6.09 12.46
C ASP A 64 -5.56 4.66 12.05
N GLY A 65 -4.64 3.90 11.44
CA GLY A 65 -4.86 2.51 11.02
C GLY A 65 -5.75 2.37 9.79
N ASN A 66 -6.05 3.45 9.08
CA ASN A 66 -6.88 3.41 7.88
C ASN A 66 -6.03 3.17 6.62
N ILE A 67 -6.64 2.50 5.65
CA ILE A 67 -6.17 2.47 4.27
C ILE A 67 -6.98 3.51 3.50
N TYR A 68 -6.29 4.47 2.91
CA TYR A 68 -6.86 5.46 2.01
C TYR A 68 -6.55 5.09 0.58
N LEU A 69 -7.56 5.08 -0.29
CA LEU A 69 -7.42 4.86 -1.72
C LEU A 69 -7.88 6.10 -2.47
N LEU A 70 -7.30 6.34 -3.64
CA LEU A 70 -7.80 7.34 -4.57
C LEU A 70 -9.24 6.99 -4.97
N GLU A 71 -10.13 7.99 -5.03
CA GLU A 71 -11.54 7.75 -5.32
C GLU A 71 -11.83 7.13 -6.69
N ASP A 72 -10.95 7.39 -7.66
CA ASP A 72 -11.03 6.86 -9.02
C ASP A 72 -10.31 5.50 -9.17
N GLU A 73 -9.78 4.93 -8.07
CA GLU A 73 -9.14 3.61 -8.10
C GLU A 73 -10.18 2.51 -8.31
N ASP A 74 -10.13 1.82 -9.45
CA ASP A 74 -11.11 0.80 -9.81
C ASP A 74 -10.77 -0.56 -9.21
N LEU A 75 -11.30 -0.82 -8.01
CA LEU A 75 -11.12 -2.09 -7.29
C LEU A 75 -11.84 -3.29 -7.93
N THR A 76 -12.55 -3.10 -9.04
CA THR A 76 -13.06 -4.22 -9.86
C THR A 76 -12.02 -4.75 -10.83
N THR A 77 -10.94 -3.99 -11.08
CA THR A 77 -9.79 -4.42 -11.88
C THR A 77 -8.74 -5.15 -11.04
N ILE A 78 -7.87 -5.90 -11.70
CA ILE A 78 -6.75 -6.57 -11.03
C ILE A 78 -5.72 -5.54 -10.58
N GLU A 79 -5.50 -4.50 -11.38
CA GLU A 79 -4.60 -3.39 -11.09
C GLU A 79 -5.01 -2.68 -9.78
N GLY A 80 -6.29 -2.31 -9.64
CA GLY A 80 -6.78 -1.69 -8.41
C GLY A 80 -6.77 -2.62 -7.21
N GLN A 81 -7.02 -3.91 -7.40
CA GLN A 81 -6.84 -4.91 -6.35
C GLN A 81 -5.37 -5.05 -5.92
N ALA A 82 -4.43 -4.92 -6.85
CA ALA A 82 -3.00 -4.96 -6.57
C ALA A 82 -2.54 -3.73 -5.77
N VAL A 83 -3.09 -2.54 -6.05
CA VAL A 83 -2.91 -1.34 -5.22
C VAL A 83 -3.41 -1.61 -3.79
N LEU A 84 -4.59 -2.22 -3.63
CA LEU A 84 -5.09 -2.57 -2.31
C LEU A 84 -4.23 -3.63 -1.60
N ILE A 85 -3.68 -4.61 -2.31
CA ILE A 85 -2.72 -5.56 -1.75
C ILE A 85 -1.50 -4.84 -1.17
N HIS A 86 -0.96 -3.87 -1.90
CA HIS A 86 0.18 -3.07 -1.45
C HIS A 86 -0.10 -2.45 -0.08
N GLU A 87 -1.23 -1.76 0.06
CA GLU A 87 -1.59 -1.12 1.33
C GLU A 87 -1.94 -2.13 2.44
N LEU A 88 -2.51 -3.28 2.10
CA LEU A 88 -2.78 -4.35 3.07
C LEU A 88 -1.50 -5.01 3.58
N VAL A 89 -0.45 -5.07 2.77
CA VAL A 89 0.89 -5.49 3.23
C VAL A 89 1.41 -4.51 4.27
N HIS A 90 1.31 -3.20 4.02
CA HIS A 90 1.70 -2.20 5.03
C HIS A 90 0.89 -2.33 6.31
N TYR A 91 -0.43 -2.55 6.20
CA TYR A 91 -1.25 -2.84 7.35
C TYR A 91 -0.73 -4.04 8.17
N LEU A 92 -0.41 -5.16 7.51
CA LEU A 92 0.09 -6.36 8.18
C LEU A 92 1.52 -6.18 8.74
N GLN A 93 2.37 -5.39 8.07
CA GLN A 93 3.70 -5.06 8.58
C GLN A 93 3.62 -4.36 9.94
N TYR A 94 2.70 -3.39 10.09
CA TYR A 94 2.46 -2.73 11.37
C TYR A 94 1.77 -3.66 12.37
N TYR A 95 0.82 -4.49 11.93
CA TYR A 95 0.15 -5.48 12.77
C TYR A 95 1.14 -6.44 13.45
N HIS A 96 2.12 -6.92 12.68
CA HIS A 96 3.15 -7.84 13.16
C HIS A 96 4.37 -7.17 13.80
N GLY A 97 4.39 -5.83 13.86
CA GLY A 97 5.51 -5.07 14.42
C GLY A 97 6.80 -5.16 13.60
N ILE A 98 6.70 -5.41 12.28
CA ILE A 98 7.82 -5.44 11.34
C ILE A 98 8.40 -4.02 11.16
N ASP A 99 7.56 -2.99 11.27
CA ASP A 99 7.95 -1.58 11.28
C ASP A 99 9.01 -1.23 12.35
N LYS A 100 9.06 -2.01 13.43
CA LYS A 100 10.01 -1.82 14.56
C LYS A 100 11.33 -2.54 14.36
N GLN A 101 11.44 -3.36 13.32
CA GLN A 101 12.59 -4.23 13.05
C GLN A 101 13.45 -3.73 11.89
N VAL A 102 12.92 -2.80 11.09
CA VAL A 102 13.59 -2.18 9.94
C VAL A 102 14.46 -1.00 10.36
N GLU A 103 15.54 -0.74 9.62
CA GLU A 103 16.40 0.42 9.89
C GLU A 103 15.69 1.74 9.56
N CYS A 104 14.84 1.72 8.53
CA CYS A 104 13.98 2.82 8.18
C CYS A 104 12.67 2.32 7.56
N MET A 105 11.63 3.16 7.60
CA MET A 105 10.30 2.79 7.08
C MET A 105 10.29 2.45 5.59
N ARG A 106 11.27 2.92 4.81
CA ARG A 106 11.35 2.64 3.37
C ARG A 106 11.65 1.17 3.09
N GLU A 107 12.30 0.45 4.00
CA GLU A 107 12.58 -0.98 3.78
C GLU A 107 11.30 -1.81 3.62
N LEU A 108 10.20 -1.35 4.22
CA LEU A 108 8.88 -1.98 4.14
C LEU A 108 8.29 -2.01 2.72
N GLU A 109 8.64 -1.03 1.88
CA GLU A 109 8.15 -0.89 0.50
C GLU A 109 8.50 -2.11 -0.35
N SER A 110 9.68 -2.70 -0.13
CA SER A 110 10.19 -3.80 -0.93
C SER A 110 9.25 -5.02 -0.90
N ALA A 111 8.71 -5.36 0.27
CA ALA A 111 7.78 -6.47 0.44
C ALA A 111 6.37 -6.12 -0.10
N ALA A 112 5.94 -4.87 0.02
CA ALA A 112 4.65 -4.42 -0.52
C ALA A 112 4.65 -4.46 -2.07
N TYR A 113 5.70 -3.94 -2.70
CA TYR A 113 5.88 -4.02 -4.15
C TYR A 113 6.07 -5.46 -4.64
N ALA A 114 6.77 -6.30 -3.89
CA ALA A 114 6.93 -7.71 -4.25
C ALA A 114 5.57 -8.44 -4.28
N ALA A 115 4.74 -8.26 -3.24
CA ALA A 115 3.40 -8.85 -3.20
C ALA A 115 2.49 -8.30 -4.30
N GLN A 116 2.56 -6.99 -4.58
CA GLN A 116 1.81 -6.37 -5.67
C GLN A 116 2.20 -6.95 -7.04
N ALA A 117 3.51 -7.08 -7.31
CA ALA A 117 4.01 -7.65 -8.56
C ALA A 117 3.64 -9.13 -8.70
N GLU A 118 3.73 -9.90 -7.62
CA GLU A 118 3.33 -11.31 -7.62
C GLU A 118 1.84 -11.48 -7.91
N PHE A 119 0.98 -10.66 -7.30
CA PHE A 119 -0.45 -10.70 -7.55
C PHE A 119 -0.80 -10.37 -9.01
N LEU A 120 -0.18 -9.33 -9.58
CA LEU A 120 -0.35 -8.96 -10.99
C LEU A 120 0.11 -10.09 -11.92
N ALA A 121 1.28 -10.68 -11.65
CA ALA A 121 1.83 -11.76 -12.45
C ALA A 121 0.94 -13.03 -12.44
N GLN A 122 0.29 -13.35 -11.32
CA GLN A 122 -0.68 -14.46 -11.24
C GLN A 122 -1.93 -14.26 -12.10
N HIS A 123 -2.19 -13.03 -12.53
CA HIS A 123 -3.31 -12.64 -13.38
C HIS A 123 -2.86 -12.22 -14.80
N ASP A 124 -1.65 -12.63 -15.21
CA ASP A 124 -1.07 -12.33 -16.52
C ASP A 124 -0.94 -10.81 -16.81
N GLN A 125 -0.76 -10.00 -15.76
CA GLN A 125 -0.52 -8.56 -15.85
C GLN A 125 0.91 -8.20 -15.47
N GLU A 126 1.49 -7.24 -16.20
CA GLU A 126 2.82 -6.72 -15.89
C GLU A 126 2.75 -5.64 -14.82
N ALA A 127 3.71 -5.64 -13.89
CA ALA A 127 3.84 -4.57 -12.91
C ALA A 127 4.19 -3.24 -13.61
N PRO A 128 3.53 -2.11 -13.27
CA PRO A 128 3.83 -0.80 -13.87
C PRO A 128 5.13 -0.17 -13.32
N PHE A 129 5.99 -0.98 -12.71
CA PHE A 129 7.25 -0.59 -12.10
C PHE A 129 8.31 -1.68 -12.35
N ASN A 130 9.57 -1.32 -12.19
CA ASN A 130 10.71 -2.23 -12.34
C ASN A 130 11.58 -2.27 -11.08
N ASP A 131 12.56 -3.16 -11.06
CA ASP A 131 13.47 -3.35 -9.92
C ASP A 131 14.19 -2.07 -9.51
N MET A 132 14.54 -1.18 -10.46
CA MET A 132 15.17 0.10 -10.15
C MET A 132 14.24 1.05 -9.41
N HIS A 133 12.95 1.08 -9.77
CA HIS A 133 11.93 1.81 -9.02
C HIS A 133 11.82 1.28 -7.60
N VAL A 134 11.66 -0.05 -7.44
CA VAL A 134 11.54 -0.71 -6.12
C VAL A 134 12.77 -0.43 -5.25
N LEU A 135 13.98 -0.51 -5.82
CA LEU A 135 15.21 -0.18 -5.12
C LEU A 135 15.22 1.29 -4.65
N LEU A 136 14.85 2.22 -5.51
CA LEU A 136 14.85 3.66 -5.19
C LEU A 136 13.85 4.02 -4.11
N VAL A 137 12.64 3.46 -4.15
CA VAL A 137 11.58 3.71 -3.16
C VAL A 137 11.87 3.03 -1.82
N SER A 138 12.55 1.87 -1.85
CA SER A 138 12.86 1.09 -0.63
C SER A 138 14.14 1.50 0.09
N ALA A 139 15.08 2.19 -0.59
CA ALA A 139 16.38 2.51 -0.01
C ALA A 139 16.29 3.51 1.16
N CYS A 140 16.89 3.19 2.31
CA CYS A 140 17.10 4.16 3.37
C CYS A 140 17.99 5.31 2.88
N ARG A 141 17.53 6.55 3.05
CA ARG A 141 18.38 7.72 2.83
C ARG A 141 19.21 7.94 4.09
N GLN A 142 20.54 7.97 3.93
CA GLN A 142 21.49 8.37 4.98
C GLN A 142 21.37 9.87 5.26
#